data_AF-A0A6G2D6R0-F1
#
_entry.id   AF-A0A6G2D6R0-F1
#
_cell.length_a   1.000
_cell.length_b   1.000
_cell.length_c   1.000
_cell.angle_alpha   90.00
_cell.angle_beta   90.00
_cell.angle_gamma   90.00
#
_symmetry.space_group_name_H-M   'P 1'
#
loop_
_entity.id
_entity.type
_entity.pdbx_description
1 polymer ?
#
loop_
_entity_poly.entity_id
_entity_poly.type
_entity_poly.pdbx_seq_one_letter_code
_entity_poly.pdbx_strand_id
1 'polypeptide(L)'
;AGTVTDRWILHNLNETRAKVTENFDKFEFGVAGHILYNFIWEEFANWYVELTKEVLYSDNEDDKVITRSVLLYTLDKILRLLHPIMPFVTEEIFGQYA
;
A
#
# COMPACT_ATOMS: atom_id res chain seq x y z
N ALA A 1 12.80 5.64 -9.00
CA ALA A 1 11.40 5.18 -8.79
C ALA A 1 10.71 5.19 -10.14
N GLY A 2 10.18 4.04 -10.56
CA GLY A 2 9.77 3.66 -11.91
C GLY A 2 8.79 4.58 -12.64
N THR A 3 7.59 4.09 -12.90
CA THR A 3 6.56 4.84 -13.64
C THR A 3 6.05 6.05 -12.84
N VAL A 4 5.28 6.93 -13.48
CA VAL A 4 4.60 8.04 -12.78
C VAL A 4 3.66 7.49 -11.71
N THR A 5 2.96 6.40 -12.02
CA THR A 5 2.02 5.74 -11.11
C THR A 5 2.72 5.17 -9.87
N ASP A 6 3.91 4.57 -10.04
CA ASP A 6 4.71 4.07 -8.91
C ASP A 6 5.13 5.19 -7.95
N ARG A 7 5.50 6.35 -8.50
CA ARG A 7 5.85 7.51 -7.66
C ARG A 7 4.63 8.07 -6.93
N TRP A 8 3.48 8.09 -7.60
CA TRP A 8 2.22 8.56 -7.02
C TRP A 8 1.81 7.72 -5.81
N ILE A 9 1.78 6.39 -5.92
CA ILE A 9 1.37 5.56 -4.79
C ILE A 9 2.34 5.67 -3.60
N LEU A 10 3.65 5.80 -3.87
CA LEU A 10 4.65 5.97 -2.81
C LEU A 10 4.52 7.31 -2.11
N HIS A 11 4.16 8.38 -2.83
CA HIS A 11 3.87 9.67 -2.23
C HIS A 11 2.66 9.56 -1.30
N ASN A 12 1.54 9.01 -1.80
CA ASN A 12 0.32 8.88 -1.03
C ASN A 12 0.48 7.95 0.18
N LEU A 13 1.25 6.86 0.05
CA LEU A 13 1.60 5.98 1.17
C LEU A 13 2.30 6.75 2.30
N ASN A 14 3.23 7.65 1.96
CA ASN A 14 3.94 8.44 2.96
C ASN A 14 3.01 9.44 3.65
N GLU A 15 2.10 10.09 2.92
CA GLU A 15 1.09 10.96 3.51
C GLU A 15 0.13 10.20 4.43
N THR A 16 -0.38 9.06 3.96
CA THR A 16 -1.25 8.16 4.73
C THR A 16 -0.57 7.70 6.01
N ARG A 17 0.70 7.27 5.92
CA ARG A 17 1.48 6.87 7.10
C ARG A 17 1.55 8.00 8.13
N ALA A 18 1.88 9.22 7.71
CA ALA A 18 1.99 10.35 8.63
C ALA A 18 0.66 10.63 9.35
N LYS A 19 -0.45 10.68 8.59
CA LYS A 19 -1.80 10.90 9.14
C LYS A 19 -2.21 9.79 10.10
N VAL A 20 -1.98 8.53 9.73
CA VAL A 20 -2.32 7.37 10.56
C VAL A 20 -1.52 7.39 11.85
N THR A 21 -0.19 7.58 11.79
CA THR A 21 0.66 7.68 12.97
C THR A 21 0.19 8.78 13.92
N GLU A 22 -0.11 9.98 13.41
CA GLU A 22 -0.62 11.09 14.22
C GLU A 22 -1.94 10.74 14.93
N ASN A 23 -2.86 10.08 14.24
CA ASN A 23 -4.14 9.67 14.84
C ASN A 23 -3.96 8.54 15.86
N PHE A 24 -3.02 7.63 15.63
CA PHE A 24 -2.66 6.60 16.62
C PHE A 24 -2.06 7.23 17.89
N ASP A 25 -1.20 8.23 17.76
CA ASP A 25 -0.61 8.96 18.91
C ASP A 25 -1.67 9.72 19.73
N LYS A 26 -2.74 10.16 19.06
CA LYS A 26 -3.92 10.82 19.69
C LYS A 26 -4.96 9.84 20.23
N PHE A 27 -4.75 8.53 20.08
CA PHE A 27 -5.73 7.48 20.41
C PHE A 27 -7.04 7.54 19.58
N GLU A 28 -7.01 8.19 18.41
CA GLU A 28 -8.15 8.33 17.49
C GLU A 28 -8.19 7.16 16.48
N PHE A 29 -8.27 5.93 16.98
CA PHE A 29 -8.16 4.70 16.17
C PHE A 29 -9.23 4.59 15.07
N GLY A 30 -10.45 5.08 15.31
CA GLY A 30 -11.52 5.07 14.31
C GLY A 30 -11.18 5.92 13.09
N VAL A 31 -10.58 7.10 13.30
CA VAL A 31 -10.15 8.00 12.22
C VAL A 31 -8.97 7.39 11.47
N ALA A 32 -7.98 6.87 12.20
CA ALA A 32 -6.85 6.16 11.60
C ALA A 32 -7.30 4.97 10.72
N GLY A 33 -8.26 4.18 11.22
CA GLY A 33 -8.86 3.06 10.48
C GLY A 33 -9.57 3.50 9.21
N HIS A 34 -10.35 4.58 9.25
CA HIS A 34 -11.00 5.12 8.05
C HIS A 34 -10.00 5.66 7.02
N ILE A 35 -8.93 6.33 7.46
CA ILE A 35 -7.86 6.80 6.56
C ILE A 35 -7.18 5.61 5.88
N LEU A 36 -6.81 4.57 6.64
CA LEU A 36 -6.23 3.35 6.09
C LEU A 36 -7.17 2.67 5.11
N TYR A 37 -8.45 2.52 5.47
CA TYR A 37 -9.45 1.90 4.62
C TYR A 37 -9.55 2.63 3.27
N ASN A 38 -9.67 3.96 3.29
CA ASN A 38 -9.76 4.75 2.06
C ASN A 38 -8.50 4.60 1.19
N PHE A 39 -7.31 4.64 1.78
CA PHE A 39 -6.07 4.44 1.04
C PHE A 39 -5.98 3.03 0.42
N ILE A 40 -6.31 1.98 1.19
CA ILE A 40 -6.24 0.60 0.72
C ILE A 40 -7.25 0.35 -0.40
N TRP A 41 -8.48 0.80 -0.23
CA TRP A 41 -9.55 0.51 -1.17
C TRP A 41 -9.51 1.42 -2.40
N GLU A 42 -9.54 2.73 -2.19
CA GLU A 42 -9.65 3.67 -3.29
C GLU A 42 -8.32 3.86 -4.02
N GLU A 43 -7.22 4.05 -3.31
CA GLU A 43 -5.96 4.42 -3.96
C GLU A 43 -5.13 3.20 -4.38
N PHE A 44 -5.00 2.22 -3.50
CA PHE A 44 -4.20 1.04 -3.77
C PHE A 44 -4.95 0.03 -4.66
N ALA A 45 -6.11 -0.48 -4.22
CA ALA A 45 -6.82 -1.53 -4.94
C ALA A 45 -7.52 -1.03 -6.22
N ASN A 46 -8.34 0.03 -6.13
CA ASN A 46 -9.11 0.51 -7.28
C ASN A 46 -8.22 1.17 -8.35
N TRP A 47 -7.19 1.93 -7.95
CA TRP A 47 -6.33 2.66 -8.89
C TRP A 47 -4.98 1.98 -9.12
N TYR A 48 -4.13 1.87 -8.11
CA TYR A 48 -2.74 1.45 -8.34
C TYR A 48 -2.64 0.03 -8.91
N VAL A 49 -3.30 -0.95 -8.30
CA VAL A 49 -3.27 -2.34 -8.78
C VAL A 49 -3.78 -2.43 -10.22
N GLU A 50 -4.88 -1.74 -10.56
CA GLU A 50 -5.43 -1.73 -11.92
C GLU A 50 -4.47 -1.08 -12.93
N LEU A 51 -3.90 0.08 -12.61
CA LEU A 51 -2.96 0.80 -13.48
C LEU A 51 -1.67 0.00 -13.72
N THR A 52 -1.20 -0.76 -12.73
CA THR A 52 0.01 -1.59 -12.90
C THR A 52 -0.19 -2.75 -13.86
N LYS A 53 -1.43 -3.19 -14.16
CA LYS A 53 -1.68 -4.31 -15.09
C LYS A 53 -1.12 -4.05 -16.48
N GLU A 54 -1.22 -2.82 -16.98
CA GLU A 54 -0.66 -2.46 -18.28
C GLU A 54 0.86 -2.68 -18.33
N VAL A 55 1.57 -2.29 -17.27
CA VAL A 55 3.02 -2.48 -17.16
C VAL A 55 3.35 -3.97 -17.00
N LEU A 56 2.61 -4.69 -16.15
CA LEU A 56 2.83 -6.10 -15.85
C LEU A 56 2.61 -7.02 -17.06
N TYR A 57 1.72 -6.63 -17.98
CA TYR A 57 1.45 -7.34 -19.23
C TYR A 57 2.22 -6.81 -20.45
N SER A 58 3.01 -5.74 -20.30
CA SER A 58 3.89 -5.24 -21.36
C SER A 58 5.05 -6.21 -21.66
N ASP A 59 5.87 -5.92 -22.67
CA ASP A 59 7.10 -6.69 -22.94
C ASP A 59 8.34 -6.08 -22.24
N ASN A 60 8.19 -4.98 -21.49
CA ASN A 60 9.30 -4.32 -20.83
C ASN A 60 9.60 -4.93 -19.45
N GLU A 61 10.56 -5.87 -19.40
CA GLU A 61 10.93 -6.57 -18.17
C GLU A 61 11.51 -5.65 -17.09
N ASP A 62 12.25 -4.59 -17.46
CA ASP A 62 12.85 -3.68 -16.49
C ASP A 62 11.76 -2.92 -15.71
N ASP A 63 10.73 -2.43 -16.41
CA ASP A 63 9.60 -1.74 -15.78
C ASP A 63 8.78 -2.70 -14.91
N LYS A 64 8.58 -3.96 -15.33
CA LYS A 64 7.89 -4.98 -14.53
C LYS A 64 8.57 -5.21 -13.20
N VAL A 65 9.90 -5.35 -13.18
CA VAL A 65 10.66 -5.59 -11.95
C VAL A 65 10.47 -4.43 -10.97
N ILE A 66 10.53 -3.20 -11.47
CA ILE A 66 10.35 -2.01 -10.64
C ILE A 66 8.92 -1.96 -10.09
N THR A 67 7.91 -2.10 -10.94
CA THR A 67 6.50 -2.03 -10.52
C THR A 67 6.13 -3.16 -9.54
N ARG A 68 6.62 -4.39 -9.75
CA ARG A 68 6.43 -5.49 -8.77
C ARG A 68 7.06 -5.17 -7.42
N SER A 69 8.25 -4.57 -7.42
CA SER A 69 8.94 -4.17 -6.20
C SER A 69 8.14 -3.10 -5.44
N VAL A 70 7.55 -2.13 -6.14
CA VAL A 70 6.73 -1.08 -5.53
C VAL A 70 5.39 -1.62 -5.03
N LEU A 71 4.75 -2.55 -5.76
CA LEU A 71 3.55 -3.25 -5.30
C LEU A 71 3.81 -3.99 -3.98
N LEU A 72 4.86 -4.82 -3.94
CA LEU A 72 5.20 -5.59 -2.75
C LEU A 72 5.58 -4.68 -1.58
N TYR A 73 6.38 -3.64 -1.84
CA TYR A 73 6.75 -2.66 -0.82
C TYR A 73 5.52 -1.95 -0.24
N THR A 74 4.60 -1.51 -1.09
CA THR A 74 3.38 -0.80 -0.64
C THR A 74 2.50 -1.74 0.17
N LEU A 75 2.33 -3.00 -0.27
CA LEU A 75 1.59 -4.02 0.46
C LEU A 75 2.19 -4.30 1.84
N ASP A 76 3.52 -4.49 1.95
CA ASP A 76 4.20 -4.67 3.25
C ASP A 76 3.91 -3.52 4.22
N LYS A 77 3.94 -2.26 3.73
CA LYS A 77 3.63 -1.10 4.57
C LYS A 77 2.16 -1.03 4.97
N ILE A 78 1.25 -1.37 4.06
CA ILE A 78 -0.18 -1.49 4.37
C ILE A 78 -0.39 -2.49 5.51
N LEU A 79 0.16 -3.71 5.40
CA LEU A 79 -0.01 -4.75 6.41
C LEU A 79 0.52 -4.30 7.78
N ARG A 80 1.70 -3.67 7.82
CA ARG A 80 2.29 -3.16 9.08
C ARG A 80 1.43 -2.08 9.74
N LEU A 81 0.86 -1.17 8.95
CA LEU A 81 -0.01 -0.11 9.48
C LEU A 81 -1.36 -0.67 9.94
N LEU A 82 -1.84 -1.74 9.30
CA LEU A 82 -3.12 -2.38 9.59
C LEU A 82 -3.05 -3.39 10.74
N HIS A 83 -1.86 -3.90 11.05
CA HIS A 83 -1.64 -4.94 12.06
C HIS A 83 -2.21 -4.62 13.46
N PRO A 84 -2.13 -3.37 13.98
CA PRO A 84 -2.75 -3.03 15.26
C PRO A 84 -4.28 -3.19 15.29
N ILE A 85 -4.93 -3.24 14.11
CA ILE A 85 -6.38 -3.34 13.96
C ILE A 85 -6.80 -4.78 13.60
N MET A 86 -6.07 -5.43 12.67
CA MET A 86 -6.40 -6.77 12.16
C MET A 86 -5.19 -7.73 12.19
N PRO A 87 -4.68 -8.08 13.38
CA PRO A 87 -3.39 -8.76 13.51
C PRO A 87 -3.35 -10.12 12.81
N PHE A 88 -4.39 -10.95 12.98
CA PHE A 88 -4.40 -12.32 12.44
C PHE A 88 -4.40 -12.35 10.90
N VAL A 89 -5.22 -11.50 10.25
CA VAL A 89 -5.29 -11.46 8.78
C VAL A 89 -4.00 -10.89 8.21
N THR A 90 -3.45 -9.85 8.83
CA THR A 90 -2.18 -9.27 8.35
C THR A 90 -1.01 -10.24 8.48
N GLU A 91 -0.97 -11.06 9.54
CA GLU A 91 0.07 -12.09 9.74
C GLU A 91 -0.04 -13.19 8.69
N GLU A 92 -1.26 -13.70 8.44
CA GLU A 92 -1.49 -14.73 7.44
C GLU A 92 -1.05 -14.27 6.04
N ILE A 93 -1.37 -13.04 5.65
CA ILE A 93 -0.96 -12.50 4.34
C ILE A 93 0.55 -12.28 4.30
N PHE A 94 1.16 -11.75 5.37
CA PHE A 94 2.60 -11.53 5.44
C PHE A 94 3.38 -12.84 5.30
N GLY A 95 2.92 -13.92 5.95
CA GLY A 95 3.54 -15.24 5.88
C GLY A 95 3.53 -15.91 4.50
N GLN A 96 2.80 -15.39 3.51
CA GLN A 96 2.77 -15.92 2.14
C GLN A 96 3.98 -15.49 1.29
N TYR A 97 4.63 -14.38 1.63
CA TYR A 97 5.72 -13.81 0.83
C TYR A 97 6.96 -13.39 1.63
N ALA A 98 6.89 -13.38 2.96
CA ALA A 98 8.03 -13.19 3.86
C ALA A 98 8.85 -14.48 4.01
#